data_AF-A0A925BIZ8-F1
#
_entry.id   AF-A0A925BIZ8-F1
#
_cell.length_a   1.000
_cell.length_b   1.000
_cell.length_c   1.000
_cell.angle_alpha   90.00
_cell.angle_beta   90.00
_cell.angle_gamma   90.00
#
_symmetry.space_group_name_H-M   'P 1'
#
loop_
_entity.id
_entity.type
_entity.pdbx_description
1 polymer ?
#
loop_
_entity_poly.entity_id
_entity_poly.type
_entity_poly.pdbx_seq_one_letter_code
_entity_poly.pdbx_strand_id
1 'polypeptide(L)'
;MRALLNKILEILDGTPAQYGDKKRQSGQSVVELALVTPILIVLIAGLVEIGWFANNYMILLEVTRVGARAGTTMSGSSDIDFWPDYNLSRSPTYPGETVTDLGFAAIAAERTNARNCDALAIEAPLAGAVPGFFNLIGCTMLRSLDPLTFDTTNAGQEPNDVDDIVISAFSLASITPDDVPIAYQGDLPRRPGLPDDVNHVIVVGRYPMSANECNVNPDGSSMGAGAERDPFDFVTDGVFNQTPSDPFDELEAFDAGNELERGFSWTGHHLVDGNPNCLGSEWSIERVEALMNLPAFLNDPDAVVLGDQRQFVPNQGMVLVEMFWRHELLLKIPVLSPVMDVLGPRSTISVWAAFPLQSTEPNITFD
;
A
#
# COMPACT_ATOMS: atom_id res chain seq x y z
N MET A 1 1.67 -49.64 67.36
CA MET A 1 2.18 -48.29 66.99
C MET A 1 3.51 -48.31 66.23
N ARG A 2 4.52 -49.13 66.60
CA ARG A 2 5.79 -49.21 65.82
C ARG A 2 5.64 -49.63 64.35
N ALA A 3 4.71 -50.54 64.04
CA ALA A 3 4.46 -50.96 62.65
C ALA A 3 3.87 -49.87 61.74
N LEU A 4 3.16 -48.89 62.34
CA LEU A 4 2.56 -47.79 61.60
C LEU A 4 3.60 -46.69 61.34
N LEU A 5 4.51 -46.47 62.28
CA LEU A 5 5.62 -45.54 62.13
C LEU A 5 6.60 -46.00 61.04
N ASN A 6 6.91 -47.30 60.96
CA ASN A 6 7.79 -47.84 59.93
C ASN A 6 7.17 -47.74 58.53
N LYS A 7 5.85 -47.90 58.40
CA LYS A 7 5.16 -47.67 57.12
C LYS A 7 5.15 -46.21 56.69
N ILE A 8 5.04 -45.28 57.64
CA ILE A 8 5.10 -43.84 57.35
C ILE A 8 6.52 -43.45 56.94
N LEU A 9 7.54 -43.98 57.61
CA LEU A 9 8.95 -43.78 57.23
C LEU A 9 9.25 -44.33 55.84
N GLU A 10 8.76 -45.53 55.50
CA GLU A 10 8.97 -46.16 54.18
C GLU A 10 8.25 -45.41 53.03
N ILE A 11 7.14 -44.73 53.33
CA ILE A 11 6.43 -43.84 52.38
C ILE A 11 7.16 -42.50 52.22
N LEU A 12 7.81 -42.00 53.27
CA LEU A 12 8.51 -40.72 53.27
C LEU A 12 9.96 -40.81 52.74
N ASP A 13 10.59 -41.98 52.78
CA ASP A 13 11.99 -42.17 52.36
C ASP A 13 12.17 -42.25 50.83
N GLY A 14 11.09 -42.12 50.05
CA GLY A 14 11.14 -42.02 48.59
C GLY A 14 11.72 -43.25 47.88
N THR A 15 12.03 -44.33 48.61
CA THR A 15 12.46 -45.61 48.03
C THR A 15 11.25 -46.28 47.40
N PRO A 16 11.17 -46.37 46.05
CA PRO A 16 10.02 -47.00 45.41
C PRO A 16 9.96 -48.46 45.84
N ALA A 17 8.88 -48.84 46.52
CA ALA A 17 8.62 -50.19 46.97
C ALA A 17 8.60 -51.15 45.76
N GLN A 18 9.71 -51.85 45.52
CA GLN A 18 9.78 -52.95 44.57
C GLN A 18 9.13 -54.20 45.18
N TYR A 19 7.80 -54.23 45.27
CA TYR A 19 7.10 -55.47 45.61
C TYR A 19 6.01 -55.79 44.59
N GLY A 20 6.41 -56.63 43.63
CA GLY A 20 5.55 -57.66 43.05
C GLY A 20 4.40 -57.23 42.15
N ASP A 21 4.69 -56.62 41.00
CA ASP A 21 4.02 -56.94 39.72
C ASP A 21 4.75 -56.27 38.53
N LYS A 22 5.81 -56.93 38.05
CA LYS A 22 6.72 -56.49 36.98
C LYS A 22 6.11 -56.58 35.56
N LYS A 23 4.83 -56.27 35.37
CA LYS A 23 4.23 -56.23 34.02
C LYS A 23 3.35 -54.99 33.89
N ARG A 24 3.77 -54.06 33.01
CA ARG A 24 2.98 -52.96 32.37
C ARG A 24 3.28 -51.48 32.71
N GLN A 25 4.49 -51.11 33.15
CA GLN A 25 4.88 -49.68 33.14
C GLN A 25 5.60 -49.22 31.84
N SER A 26 5.96 -50.13 30.93
CA SER A 26 6.74 -49.82 29.72
C SER A 26 5.96 -49.12 28.59
N GLY A 27 4.72 -48.66 28.83
CA GLY A 27 3.88 -47.99 27.83
C GLY A 27 3.49 -46.56 28.17
N GLN A 28 3.64 -46.14 29.44
CA GLN A 28 3.15 -44.82 29.88
C GLN A 28 3.91 -43.67 29.23
N SER A 29 5.25 -43.74 29.18
CA SER A 29 6.07 -42.72 28.53
C SER A 29 5.80 -42.61 27.03
N VAL A 30 5.39 -43.70 26.37
CA VAL A 30 5.01 -43.66 24.95
C VAL A 30 3.68 -42.95 24.75
N VAL A 31 2.71 -43.15 25.66
CA VAL A 31 1.41 -42.46 25.61
C VAL A 31 1.58 -40.97 25.89
N GLU A 32 2.39 -40.60 26.88
CA GLU A 32 2.67 -39.19 27.20
C GLU A 32 3.37 -38.49 26.03
N LEU A 33 4.38 -39.12 25.41
CA LEU A 33 5.04 -38.57 24.23
C LEU A 33 4.07 -38.48 23.04
N ALA A 34 3.24 -39.49 22.81
CA ALA A 34 2.26 -39.48 21.71
C ALA A 34 1.22 -38.37 21.86
N LEU A 35 0.90 -37.95 23.09
CA LEU A 35 -0.03 -36.84 23.37
C LEU A 35 0.65 -35.46 23.23
N VAL A 36 1.92 -35.32 23.61
CA VAL A 36 2.64 -34.04 23.57
C VAL A 36 3.22 -33.73 22.18
N THR A 37 3.67 -34.76 21.45
CA THR A 37 4.28 -34.60 20.12
C THR A 37 3.41 -33.81 19.12
N PRO A 38 2.10 -34.08 18.94
CA PRO A 38 1.29 -33.29 18.00
C PRO A 38 1.20 -31.82 18.39
N ILE A 39 1.18 -31.50 19.68
CA ILE A 39 1.17 -30.11 20.17
C ILE A 39 2.49 -29.42 19.81
N LEU A 40 3.62 -30.10 20.01
CA LEU A 40 4.94 -29.58 19.64
C LEU A 40 5.07 -29.37 18.13
N ILE A 41 4.55 -30.29 17.31
CA ILE A 41 4.57 -30.16 15.84
C ILE A 41 3.75 -28.93 15.40
N VAL A 42 2.56 -28.74 15.97
CA VAL A 42 1.73 -27.55 15.67
C VAL A 42 2.43 -26.25 16.10
N LEU A 43 3.10 -26.25 17.26
CA LEU A 43 3.85 -25.09 17.73
C LEU A 43 5.03 -24.76 16.81
N ILE A 44 5.80 -25.77 16.39
CA ILE A 44 6.93 -25.57 15.46
C ILE A 44 6.42 -25.10 14.10
N ALA A 45 5.34 -25.69 13.58
CA ALA A 45 4.71 -25.27 12.33
C ALA A 45 4.29 -23.79 12.40
N GLY A 46 3.65 -23.37 13.50
CA GLY A 46 3.27 -21.97 13.71
C GLY A 46 4.47 -21.02 13.76
N LEU A 47 5.56 -21.40 14.42
CA LEU A 47 6.78 -20.59 14.45
C LEU A 47 7.43 -20.44 13.07
N VAL A 48 7.44 -21.51 12.26
CA VAL A 48 7.95 -21.47 10.88
C VAL A 48 7.08 -20.55 10.02
N GLU A 49 5.75 -20.64 10.15
CA GLU A 49 4.80 -19.81 9.40
C GLU A 49 4.93 -18.32 9.76
N ILE A 50 5.04 -18.00 11.06
CA ILE A 50 5.26 -16.61 11.50
C ILE A 50 6.61 -16.08 11.00
N GLY A 51 7.67 -16.90 11.03
CA GLY A 51 8.98 -16.52 10.50
C GLY A 51 8.94 -16.25 8.99
N TRP A 52 8.19 -17.06 8.24
CA TRP A 52 7.95 -16.88 6.82
C TRP A 52 7.18 -15.58 6.53
N PHE A 53 6.08 -15.34 7.26
CA PHE A 53 5.31 -14.10 7.16
C PHE A 53 6.16 -12.86 7.46
N ALA A 54 6.92 -12.88 8.56
CA ALA A 54 7.79 -11.77 8.94
C ALA A 54 8.88 -11.49 7.89
N ASN A 55 9.45 -12.53 7.28
CA ASN A 55 10.42 -12.38 6.20
C ASN A 55 9.79 -11.68 4.98
N ASN A 56 8.60 -12.11 4.56
CA ASN A 56 7.91 -11.49 3.42
C ASN A 56 7.53 -10.03 3.73
N TYR A 57 7.04 -9.75 4.93
CA TYR A 57 6.75 -8.40 5.39
C TYR A 57 7.98 -7.48 5.34
N MET A 58 9.15 -7.96 5.80
CA MET A 58 10.39 -7.18 5.75
C MET A 58 10.87 -6.93 4.32
N ILE A 59 10.72 -7.90 3.41
CA ILE A 59 11.04 -7.70 1.98
C ILE A 59 10.15 -6.60 1.40
N LEU A 60 8.84 -6.68 1.60
CA LEU A 60 7.88 -5.69 1.09
C LEU A 60 8.16 -4.28 1.65
N LEU A 61 8.54 -4.17 2.93
CA LEU A 61 8.97 -2.90 3.53
C LEU A 61 10.22 -2.32 2.86
N GLU A 62 11.22 -3.14 2.53
CA GLU A 62 12.40 -2.65 1.81
C GLU A 62 12.07 -2.27 0.36
N VAL A 63 11.22 -3.05 -0.32
CA VAL A 63 10.77 -2.78 -1.69
C VAL A 63 10.07 -1.42 -1.79
N THR A 64 9.10 -1.14 -0.90
CA THR A 64 8.41 0.15 -0.84
C THR A 64 9.35 1.31 -0.56
N ARG A 65 10.33 1.14 0.34
CA ARG A 65 11.37 2.17 0.58
C ARG A 65 12.25 2.42 -0.65
N VAL A 66 12.64 1.36 -1.36
CA VAL A 66 13.43 1.48 -2.58
C VAL A 66 12.63 2.21 -3.67
N GLY A 67 11.36 1.87 -3.85
CA GLY A 67 10.46 2.55 -4.79
C GLY A 67 10.31 4.04 -4.47
N ALA A 68 10.00 4.37 -3.21
CA ALA A 68 9.84 5.76 -2.80
C ALA A 68 11.14 6.56 -2.94
N ARG A 69 12.31 5.99 -2.60
CA ARG A 69 13.62 6.63 -2.84
C ARG A 69 13.92 6.80 -4.33
N ALA A 70 13.53 5.86 -5.17
CA ALA A 70 13.72 6.00 -6.61
C ALA A 70 13.01 7.26 -7.12
N GLY A 71 11.76 7.48 -6.69
CA GLY A 71 10.98 8.67 -7.03
C GLY A 71 11.69 9.98 -6.67
N THR A 72 12.34 10.07 -5.51
CA THR A 72 13.02 11.30 -5.09
C THR A 72 14.30 11.63 -5.86
N THR A 73 14.83 10.67 -6.61
CA THR A 73 16.07 10.84 -7.39
C THR A 73 15.81 11.13 -8.88
N MET A 74 14.55 11.08 -9.31
CA MET A 74 14.17 11.36 -10.69
C MET A 74 14.28 12.86 -10.98
N SER A 75 14.65 13.19 -12.22
CA SER A 75 14.79 14.59 -12.67
C SER A 75 14.64 14.67 -14.19
N GLY A 76 14.28 15.84 -14.71
CA GLY A 76 14.10 16.06 -16.14
C GLY A 76 12.87 15.33 -16.68
N SER A 77 13.03 14.50 -17.71
CA SER A 77 11.88 13.83 -18.36
C SER A 77 11.27 12.68 -17.56
N SER A 78 11.97 12.18 -16.54
CA SER A 78 11.42 11.19 -15.60
C SER A 78 10.81 11.83 -14.35
N ASP A 79 10.83 13.16 -14.27
CA ASP A 79 10.27 13.88 -13.15
C ASP A 79 8.75 13.99 -13.25
N ILE A 80 8.07 14.03 -12.11
CA ILE A 80 6.61 14.08 -12.04
C ILE A 80 6.01 15.35 -12.65
N ASP A 81 6.73 16.47 -12.64
CA ASP A 81 6.34 17.72 -13.31
C ASP A 81 6.30 17.60 -14.84
N PHE A 82 6.93 16.56 -15.40
CA PHE A 82 6.79 16.20 -16.82
C PHE A 82 5.54 15.33 -17.07
N TRP A 83 5.03 14.67 -16.03
CA TRP A 83 3.84 13.82 -16.05
C TRP A 83 2.69 14.36 -15.16
N PRO A 84 2.41 15.69 -15.11
CA PRO A 84 1.51 16.24 -14.10
C PRO A 84 0.05 15.97 -14.44
N ASP A 85 -0.32 15.89 -15.74
CA ASP A 85 -1.68 15.56 -16.20
C ASP A 85 -1.89 15.50 -17.72
N TYR A 86 -0.92 15.93 -18.52
CA TYR A 86 -1.17 16.11 -19.95
C TYR A 86 -1.08 14.81 -20.72
N ASN A 87 -2.16 14.02 -20.81
CA ASN A 87 -2.28 13.01 -21.87
C ASN A 87 -1.11 12.01 -21.94
N LEU A 88 -0.33 11.86 -20.86
CA LEU A 88 1.00 11.24 -20.88
C LEU A 88 1.13 10.17 -19.79
N SER A 89 0.11 9.91 -18.96
CA SER A 89 -0.03 8.58 -18.33
C SER A 89 -0.17 7.44 -19.37
N ARG A 90 0.01 7.74 -20.66
CA ARG A 90 0.29 6.78 -21.71
C ARG A 90 1.40 5.83 -21.26
N SER A 91 1.27 4.58 -21.70
CA SER A 91 2.42 3.78 -22.13
C SER A 91 3.47 4.69 -22.80
N PRO A 92 4.78 4.39 -22.71
CA PRO A 92 5.81 5.20 -23.35
C PRO A 92 5.67 5.14 -24.88
N THR A 93 4.68 5.83 -25.41
CA THR A 93 4.33 5.91 -26.82
C THR A 93 4.60 7.35 -27.22
N TYR A 94 5.26 7.47 -28.35
CA TYR A 94 5.87 8.66 -28.90
C TYR A 94 5.20 10.00 -28.54
N PRO A 95 5.99 11.01 -28.09
CA PRO A 95 5.53 12.39 -28.16
C PRO A 95 5.30 12.76 -29.62
N GLY A 96 4.03 12.79 -30.05
CA GLY A 96 3.62 13.21 -31.39
C GLY A 96 2.72 12.24 -32.16
N GLU A 97 2.52 11.00 -31.71
CA GLU A 97 1.55 10.08 -32.32
C GLU A 97 0.21 10.13 -31.59
N THR A 98 -0.87 10.37 -32.34
CA THR A 98 -2.24 10.21 -31.84
C THR A 98 -2.56 8.72 -31.76
N VAL A 99 -2.91 8.25 -30.56
CA VAL A 99 -3.21 6.84 -30.26
C VAL A 99 -4.37 6.27 -31.11
N THR A 100 -5.10 7.12 -31.81
CA THR A 100 -6.16 6.75 -32.77
C THR A 100 -5.70 5.80 -33.87
N ASP A 101 -4.39 5.72 -34.17
CA ASP A 101 -3.85 4.88 -35.24
C ASP A 101 -3.36 3.51 -34.75
N LEU A 102 -3.22 3.31 -33.43
CA LEU A 102 -2.81 2.04 -32.85
C LEU A 102 -4.07 1.22 -32.53
N GLY A 103 -4.28 0.10 -33.23
CA GLY A 103 -5.39 -0.79 -32.92
C GLY A 103 -5.31 -1.34 -31.48
N PHE A 104 -6.45 -1.66 -30.85
CA PHE A 104 -6.57 -2.15 -29.46
C PHE A 104 -5.53 -3.22 -29.05
N ALA A 105 -5.17 -4.13 -29.96
CA ALA A 105 -4.19 -5.18 -29.69
C ALA A 105 -2.77 -4.63 -29.46
N ALA A 106 -2.35 -3.59 -30.17
CA ALA A 106 -1.06 -2.96 -29.98
C ALA A 106 -1.00 -2.28 -28.61
N ILE A 107 -2.09 -1.65 -28.19
CA ILE A 107 -2.12 -0.95 -26.91
C ILE A 107 -2.15 -1.92 -25.73
N ALA A 108 -2.89 -3.03 -25.84
CA ALA A 108 -2.84 -4.12 -24.86
C ALA A 108 -1.43 -4.74 -24.74
N ALA A 109 -0.71 -4.86 -25.86
CA ALA A 109 0.68 -5.33 -25.86
C ALA A 109 1.60 -4.32 -25.14
N GLU A 110 1.46 -3.02 -25.41
CA GLU A 110 2.28 -2.01 -24.72
C GLU A 110 1.97 -1.90 -23.23
N ARG A 111 0.70 -2.03 -22.82
CA ARG A 111 0.33 -2.17 -21.39
C ARG A 111 1.08 -3.33 -20.74
N THR A 112 1.09 -4.47 -21.43
CA THR A 112 1.79 -5.67 -20.94
C THR A 112 3.29 -5.42 -20.85
N ASN A 113 3.89 -4.76 -21.84
CA ASN A 113 5.31 -4.41 -21.84
C ASN A 113 5.69 -3.44 -20.71
N ALA A 114 4.85 -2.43 -20.46
CA ALA A 114 5.03 -1.49 -19.35
C ALA A 114 4.93 -2.21 -18.00
N ARG A 115 3.90 -3.05 -17.81
CA ARG A 115 3.70 -3.85 -16.58
C ARG A 115 4.82 -4.87 -16.34
N ASN A 116 5.39 -5.45 -17.41
CA ASN A 116 6.47 -6.44 -17.30
C ASN A 116 7.86 -5.82 -17.09
N CYS A 117 8.00 -4.49 -17.16
CA CYS A 117 9.28 -3.81 -17.00
C CYS A 117 10.36 -4.20 -18.02
N ASP A 118 9.95 -4.89 -19.08
CA ASP A 118 10.79 -5.29 -20.21
C ASP A 118 11.07 -4.09 -21.13
N ALA A 119 10.19 -3.08 -21.15
CA ALA A 119 10.41 -1.82 -21.87
C ALA A 119 11.66 -1.07 -21.40
N LEU A 120 12.16 -1.34 -20.18
CA LEU A 120 13.42 -0.80 -19.67
C LEU A 120 14.66 -1.57 -20.17
N ALA A 121 14.49 -2.77 -20.73
CA ALA A 121 15.56 -3.71 -21.07
C ALA A 121 15.89 -3.77 -22.56
N ILE A 122 15.17 -3.06 -23.43
CA ILE A 122 15.35 -3.23 -24.88
C ILE A 122 16.50 -2.35 -25.39
N GLU A 123 17.64 -2.99 -25.68
CA GLU A 123 18.82 -2.45 -26.40
C GLU A 123 18.50 -1.91 -27.81
N ALA A 124 17.26 -2.05 -28.26
CA ALA A 124 16.71 -1.30 -29.36
C ALA A 124 15.45 -0.64 -28.81
N PRO A 125 15.50 0.64 -28.38
CA PRO A 125 14.26 1.34 -28.12
C PRO A 125 13.47 1.17 -29.40
N LEU A 126 12.35 0.47 -29.30
CA LEU A 126 11.26 0.72 -30.22
C LEU A 126 10.96 2.20 -29.94
N ALA A 127 11.64 3.04 -30.71
CA ALA A 127 11.04 4.23 -31.18
C ALA A 127 10.75 5.24 -30.01
N GLY A 128 11.78 5.65 -29.26
CA GLY A 128 11.70 6.83 -28.38
C GLY A 128 10.84 6.73 -27.11
N ALA A 129 10.37 5.53 -26.75
CA ALA A 129 9.64 5.23 -25.53
C ALA A 129 10.48 5.55 -24.26
N VAL A 130 10.17 6.65 -23.56
CA VAL A 130 10.83 6.99 -22.28
C VAL A 130 9.94 6.52 -21.12
N PRO A 131 10.44 5.69 -20.19
CA PRO A 131 9.67 5.30 -19.00
C PRO A 131 9.33 6.54 -18.16
N GLY A 132 8.05 6.71 -17.84
CA GLY A 132 7.59 7.80 -16.98
C GLY A 132 7.89 7.57 -15.50
N PHE A 133 7.60 8.60 -14.69
CA PHE A 133 7.84 8.63 -13.24
C PHE A 133 7.27 7.37 -12.53
N PHE A 134 5.96 7.13 -12.68
CA PHE A 134 5.27 6.01 -12.04
C PHE A 134 5.76 4.64 -12.53
N ASN A 135 5.98 4.51 -13.84
CA ASN A 135 6.49 3.28 -14.46
C ASN A 135 7.87 2.90 -13.89
N LEU A 136 8.77 3.88 -13.79
CA LEU A 136 10.12 3.65 -13.29
C LEU A 136 10.12 3.26 -11.80
N ILE A 137 9.26 3.86 -10.98
CA ILE A 137 9.10 3.48 -9.56
C ILE A 137 8.59 2.04 -9.45
N GLY A 138 7.47 1.71 -10.10
CA GLY A 138 6.87 0.37 -10.02
C GLY A 138 7.82 -0.71 -10.54
N CYS A 139 8.53 -0.45 -11.63
CA CYS A 139 9.54 -1.38 -12.13
C CYS A 139 10.74 -1.56 -11.21
N THR A 140 11.17 -0.50 -10.52
CA THR A 140 12.24 -0.61 -9.52
C THR A 140 11.78 -1.49 -8.36
N MET A 141 10.52 -1.37 -7.95
CA MET A 141 9.93 -2.21 -6.91
C MET A 141 9.83 -3.67 -7.33
N LEU A 142 9.28 -3.96 -8.51
CA LEU A 142 9.14 -5.32 -9.02
C LEU A 142 10.49 -6.05 -9.13
N ARG A 143 11.54 -5.34 -9.56
CA ARG A 143 12.90 -5.90 -9.61
C ARG A 143 13.51 -6.12 -8.23
N SER A 144 13.06 -5.39 -7.22
CA SER A 144 13.53 -5.52 -5.83
C SER A 144 12.75 -6.57 -5.03
N LEU A 145 11.73 -7.18 -5.64
CA LEU A 145 10.80 -8.07 -4.96
C LEU A 145 11.32 -9.50 -4.76
N ASP A 146 12.36 -9.91 -5.50
CA ASP A 146 13.00 -11.24 -5.40
C ASP A 146 13.33 -11.60 -3.93
N PRO A 147 12.86 -12.76 -3.40
CA PRO A 147 12.27 -13.92 -4.07
C PRO A 147 10.74 -13.98 -4.16
N LEU A 148 10.03 -12.92 -3.80
CA LEU A 148 8.57 -12.91 -3.88
C LEU A 148 8.12 -12.75 -5.33
N THR A 149 7.02 -13.41 -5.68
CA THR A 149 6.37 -13.27 -6.98
C THR A 149 5.25 -12.24 -6.88
N PHE A 150 5.16 -11.38 -7.89
CA PHE A 150 4.05 -10.45 -8.07
C PHE A 150 3.07 -11.05 -9.08
N ASP A 151 1.82 -11.28 -8.69
CA ASP A 151 0.80 -11.80 -9.60
C ASP A 151 0.19 -10.66 -10.42
N THR A 152 0.43 -10.67 -11.73
CA THR A 152 -0.20 -9.76 -12.69
C THR A 152 -1.24 -10.45 -13.55
N THR A 153 -1.44 -11.76 -13.38
CA THR A 153 -2.01 -12.63 -14.43
C THR A 153 -3.53 -12.66 -14.44
N ASN A 154 -4.21 -12.14 -13.41
CA ASN A 154 -5.67 -12.25 -13.29
C ASN A 154 -6.38 -10.92 -13.05
N ALA A 155 -5.85 -9.85 -13.64
CA ALA A 155 -6.54 -8.57 -13.68
C ALA A 155 -7.96 -8.71 -14.23
N GLY A 156 -8.94 -8.49 -13.35
CA GLY A 156 -10.37 -8.55 -13.65
C GLY A 156 -11.01 -9.95 -13.84
N GLN A 157 -10.27 -11.06 -13.79
CA GLN A 157 -10.88 -12.40 -13.97
C GLN A 157 -11.42 -13.03 -12.68
N GLU A 158 -10.80 -12.72 -11.55
CA GLU A 158 -11.38 -12.93 -10.23
C GLU A 158 -11.58 -11.54 -9.63
N PRO A 159 -12.71 -11.23 -8.98
CA PRO A 159 -12.99 -9.91 -8.41
C PRO A 159 -12.05 -9.50 -7.25
N ASN A 160 -10.91 -10.18 -7.09
CA ASN A 160 -10.01 -10.08 -5.95
C ASN A 160 -8.60 -10.64 -6.24
N ASP A 161 -8.02 -10.30 -7.38
CA ASP A 161 -6.55 -10.25 -7.39
C ASP A 161 -6.15 -9.10 -6.44
N VAL A 162 -5.11 -9.29 -5.62
CA VAL A 162 -4.80 -8.39 -4.48
C VAL A 162 -3.47 -7.68 -4.68
N ASP A 163 -2.60 -8.27 -5.49
CA ASP A 163 -1.26 -7.76 -5.72
C ASP A 163 -1.35 -6.45 -6.51
N ASP A 164 -0.98 -5.35 -5.85
CA ASP A 164 -0.96 -4.02 -6.45
C ASP A 164 0.17 -3.18 -5.85
N ILE A 165 0.63 -2.22 -6.64
CA ILE A 165 1.58 -1.19 -6.23
C ILE A 165 0.88 0.14 -6.47
N VAL A 166 0.71 0.93 -5.41
CA VAL A 166 0.07 2.24 -5.53
C VAL A 166 1.09 3.32 -5.28
N ILE A 167 1.18 4.28 -6.19
CA ILE A 167 2.13 5.38 -6.14
C ILE A 167 1.33 6.68 -6.16
N SER A 168 1.48 7.48 -5.11
CA SER A 168 0.93 8.83 -5.03
C SER A 168 2.07 9.80 -4.81
N ALA A 169 1.97 11.01 -5.36
CA ALA A 169 2.78 12.11 -4.87
C ALA A 169 1.90 13.25 -4.40
N PHE A 170 2.41 14.03 -3.46
CA PHE A 170 1.69 15.11 -2.81
C PHE A 170 2.56 16.36 -2.81
N SER A 171 1.99 17.48 -3.17
CA SER A 171 2.55 18.81 -2.91
C SER A 171 2.06 19.28 -1.55
N LEU A 172 2.97 19.51 -0.61
CA LEU A 172 2.65 19.94 0.75
C LEU A 172 3.09 21.38 0.95
N ALA A 173 2.17 22.23 1.42
CA ALA A 173 2.48 23.60 1.76
C ALA A 173 2.30 23.84 3.25
N SER A 174 3.25 24.56 3.85
CA SER A 174 3.12 25.07 5.21
C SER A 174 2.41 26.41 5.14
N ILE A 175 1.27 26.52 5.82
CA ILE A 175 0.43 27.72 5.82
C ILE A 175 0.26 28.22 7.25
N THR A 176 0.50 29.52 7.42
CA THR A 176 0.10 30.26 8.63
C THR A 176 -1.35 30.69 8.44
N PRO A 177 -2.25 30.48 9.43
CA PRO A 177 -3.64 30.92 9.33
C PRO A 177 -3.81 32.42 9.00
N ASP A 178 -2.85 33.25 9.40
CA ASP A 178 -2.83 34.69 9.11
C ASP A 178 -2.49 35.03 7.64
N ASP A 179 -1.83 34.13 6.91
CA ASP A 179 -1.43 34.33 5.52
C ASP A 179 -2.57 34.01 4.52
N VAL A 180 -3.63 33.34 4.99
CA VAL A 180 -4.76 32.96 4.14
C VAL A 180 -5.78 34.11 4.10
N PRO A 181 -6.17 34.62 2.91
CA PRO A 181 -7.17 35.67 2.81
C PRO A 181 -8.47 35.26 3.51
N ILE A 182 -9.12 36.22 4.19
CA ILE A 182 -10.35 35.98 4.99
C ILE A 182 -11.43 35.22 4.20
N ALA A 183 -11.48 35.41 2.88
CA ALA A 183 -12.42 34.72 1.99
C ALA A 183 -12.26 33.18 2.01
N TYR A 184 -11.05 32.67 2.27
CA TYR A 184 -10.73 31.23 2.24
C TYR A 184 -10.56 30.61 3.64
N GLN A 185 -10.64 31.42 4.71
CA GLN A 185 -10.50 30.92 6.09
C GLN A 185 -11.64 29.99 6.55
N GLY A 186 -12.76 29.95 5.80
CA GLY A 186 -13.86 29.03 6.01
C GLY A 186 -13.64 27.65 5.38
N ASP A 187 -12.81 27.58 4.33
CA ASP A 187 -12.61 26.39 3.51
C ASP A 187 -11.34 25.61 3.91
N LEU A 188 -10.46 26.22 4.71
CA LEU A 188 -9.36 25.49 5.31
C LEU A 188 -9.92 24.40 6.22
N PRO A 189 -9.45 23.14 6.10
CA PRO A 189 -9.84 22.08 7.00
C PRO A 189 -9.38 22.43 8.42
N ARG A 190 -10.27 23.05 9.21
CA ARG A 190 -10.03 23.33 10.62
C ARG A 190 -9.99 22.01 11.36
N ARG A 191 -8.78 21.49 11.56
CA ARG A 191 -8.56 20.26 12.32
C ARG A 191 -9.02 20.47 13.77
N PRO A 192 -9.99 19.68 14.26
CA PRO A 192 -10.39 19.76 15.65
C PRO A 192 -9.20 19.51 16.59
N GLY A 193 -8.85 20.52 17.39
CA GLY A 193 -7.83 20.40 18.45
C GLY A 193 -6.45 20.96 18.15
N LEU A 194 -6.23 21.58 16.98
CA LEU A 194 -5.05 22.42 16.76
C LEU A 194 -5.38 23.91 17.05
N PRO A 195 -4.51 24.67 17.73
CA PRO A 195 -4.70 26.11 17.93
C PRO A 195 -4.72 26.90 16.61
N ASP A 196 -5.53 27.95 16.55
CA ASP A 196 -5.68 28.82 15.36
C ASP A 196 -4.41 29.64 15.01
N ASP A 197 -3.35 29.58 15.83
CA ASP A 197 -2.11 30.35 15.71
C ASP A 197 -0.88 29.49 15.33
N VAL A 198 -1.09 28.23 14.95
CA VAL A 198 0.01 27.29 14.64
C VAL A 198 0.06 27.02 13.15
N ASN A 199 1.26 26.99 12.56
CA ASN A 199 1.38 26.61 11.14
C ASN A 199 0.88 25.18 10.90
N HIS A 200 0.13 25.04 9.81
CA HIS A 200 -0.43 23.78 9.36
C HIS A 200 0.21 23.37 8.04
N VAL A 201 0.53 22.09 7.90
CA VAL A 201 0.86 21.52 6.60
C VAL A 201 -0.45 21.06 5.95
N ILE A 202 -0.78 21.61 4.80
CA ILE A 202 -1.90 21.15 3.98
C ILE A 202 -1.39 20.52 2.70
N VAL A 203 -2.17 19.61 2.14
CA VAL A 203 -1.91 19.12 0.78
C VAL A 203 -2.53 20.12 -0.18
N VAL A 204 -1.74 20.60 -1.15
CA VAL A 204 -2.20 21.55 -2.18
C VAL A 204 -2.18 20.97 -3.59
N GLY A 205 -1.71 19.73 -3.72
CA GLY A 205 -1.77 18.99 -4.97
C GLY A 205 -1.50 17.52 -4.71
N ARG A 206 -2.09 16.67 -5.53
CA ARG A 206 -1.88 15.23 -5.54
C ARG A 206 -1.64 14.77 -6.97
N TYR A 207 -0.75 13.81 -7.15
CA TYR A 207 -0.36 13.30 -8.46
C TYR A 207 -0.45 11.76 -8.55
N PRO A 208 -0.78 11.23 -9.74
CA PRO A 208 -1.24 11.98 -10.90
C PRO A 208 -2.66 12.50 -10.67
N MET A 209 -2.98 13.73 -11.11
CA MET A 209 -4.25 14.36 -10.72
C MET A 209 -5.40 13.59 -11.39
N SER A 210 -5.30 13.26 -12.68
CA SER A 210 -6.25 12.39 -13.38
C SER A 210 -6.47 10.97 -12.82
N ALA A 211 -5.62 10.44 -11.93
CA ALA A 211 -5.88 9.14 -11.26
C ALA A 211 -6.63 9.29 -9.92
N ASN A 212 -7.24 10.43 -9.68
CA ASN A 212 -7.90 10.80 -8.43
C ASN A 212 -9.40 10.44 -8.35
N GLU A 213 -9.91 9.52 -9.17
CA GLU A 213 -11.34 9.18 -9.12
C GLU A 213 -11.58 7.67 -8.93
N CYS A 214 -12.66 7.39 -8.20
CA CYS A 214 -13.22 6.05 -8.06
C CYS A 214 -14.04 5.67 -9.29
N ASN A 215 -14.23 4.37 -9.53
CA ASN A 215 -15.04 3.84 -10.61
C ASN A 215 -16.54 4.04 -10.32
N VAL A 216 -16.98 5.28 -10.43
CA VAL A 216 -18.39 5.68 -10.33
C VAL A 216 -18.85 6.25 -11.67
N ASN A 217 -20.06 5.89 -12.06
CA ASN A 217 -20.76 6.52 -13.17
C ASN A 217 -20.97 8.03 -12.89
N PRO A 218 -21.22 8.85 -13.92
CA PRO A 218 -21.49 10.29 -13.74
C PRO A 218 -22.68 10.59 -12.81
N ASP A 219 -23.58 9.62 -12.64
CA ASP A 219 -24.72 9.69 -11.71
C ASP A 219 -24.37 9.26 -10.26
N GLY A 220 -23.10 8.98 -9.98
CA GLY A 220 -22.59 8.50 -8.69
C GLY A 220 -22.84 7.02 -8.42
N SER A 221 -23.43 6.27 -9.36
CA SER A 221 -23.64 4.83 -9.19
C SER A 221 -22.33 4.05 -9.39
N SER A 222 -22.15 2.95 -8.65
CA SER A 222 -20.99 2.05 -8.82
C SER A 222 -20.98 1.44 -10.23
N MET A 223 -19.82 1.44 -10.91
CA MET A 223 -19.66 0.67 -12.16
C MET A 223 -19.63 -0.86 -11.96
N GLY A 224 -19.76 -1.33 -10.71
CA GLY A 224 -19.69 -2.73 -10.35
C GLY A 224 -18.26 -3.20 -10.08
N ALA A 225 -18.11 -4.10 -9.11
CA ALA A 225 -16.84 -4.74 -8.81
C ALA A 225 -16.38 -5.58 -10.02
N GLY A 226 -15.29 -5.16 -10.67
CA GLY A 226 -14.71 -5.86 -11.82
C GLY A 226 -14.39 -4.98 -13.03
N ALA A 227 -14.80 -3.71 -13.03
CA ALA A 227 -14.23 -2.73 -13.95
C ALA A 227 -12.78 -2.44 -13.51
N GLU A 228 -11.81 -3.16 -14.07
CA GLU A 228 -10.38 -2.82 -13.92
C GLU A 228 -10.20 -1.40 -14.45
N ARG A 229 -9.80 -0.47 -13.58
CA ARG A 229 -9.32 0.83 -14.05
C ARG A 229 -7.93 0.58 -14.57
N ASP A 230 -7.74 0.74 -15.88
CA ASP A 230 -6.39 0.70 -16.43
C ASP A 230 -5.65 1.97 -15.96
N PRO A 231 -4.58 1.84 -15.17
CA PRO A 231 -3.82 3.00 -14.73
C PRO A 231 -3.07 3.70 -15.86
N PHE A 232 -3.07 3.09 -17.06
CA PHE A 232 -2.50 3.63 -18.28
C PHE A 232 -3.57 4.04 -19.30
N ASP A 233 -4.83 4.28 -18.90
CA ASP A 233 -5.89 4.57 -19.86
C ASP A 233 -5.51 5.78 -20.74
N PHE A 234 -5.34 5.48 -22.03
CA PHE A 234 -4.45 6.17 -22.97
C PHE A 234 -5.22 6.89 -24.08
N VAL A 235 -6.55 6.79 -24.09
CA VAL A 235 -7.35 7.35 -25.18
C VAL A 235 -7.59 8.83 -24.90
N THR A 236 -6.84 9.66 -25.62
CA THR A 236 -6.95 11.11 -25.58
C THR A 236 -8.06 11.59 -26.51
N ASP A 237 -9.32 11.38 -26.13
CA ASP A 237 -10.49 12.01 -26.75
C ASP A 237 -11.29 12.87 -25.76
N GLY A 238 -10.86 12.94 -24.49
CA GLY A 238 -11.60 13.61 -23.42
C GLY A 238 -12.79 12.78 -22.91
N VAL A 239 -12.79 11.47 -23.17
CA VAL A 239 -13.84 10.53 -22.73
C VAL A 239 -13.20 9.21 -22.26
N PHE A 240 -13.53 8.77 -21.04
CA PHE A 240 -13.11 7.47 -20.54
C PHE A 240 -13.79 6.35 -21.37
N ASN A 241 -13.02 5.62 -22.16
CA ASN A 241 -13.57 4.78 -23.23
C ASN A 241 -13.64 3.30 -22.82
N GLN A 242 -14.58 2.96 -21.91
CA GLN A 242 -14.92 1.54 -21.70
C GLN A 242 -15.88 1.00 -22.78
N THR A 243 -16.67 1.88 -23.41
CA THR A 243 -17.37 1.74 -24.71
C THR A 243 -17.83 3.13 -25.18
N PRO A 244 -18.09 3.37 -26.49
CA PRO A 244 -18.19 4.71 -27.08
C PRO A 244 -19.50 5.48 -26.80
N SER A 245 -20.10 5.40 -25.60
CA SER A 245 -21.41 6.04 -25.38
C SER A 245 -21.72 6.63 -24.01
N ASP A 246 -20.78 6.78 -23.07
CA ASP A 246 -21.07 7.59 -21.87
C ASP A 246 -19.89 8.48 -21.44
N PRO A 247 -20.12 9.80 -21.25
CA PRO A 247 -19.10 10.77 -20.89
C PRO A 247 -18.91 10.81 -19.37
N PHE A 248 -17.70 10.46 -18.92
CA PHE A 248 -17.23 10.78 -17.58
C PHE A 248 -16.55 12.14 -17.66
N ASP A 249 -17.28 13.21 -17.32
CA ASP A 249 -16.70 14.51 -17.00
C ASP A 249 -16.07 14.41 -15.59
N GLU A 250 -14.91 15.04 -15.39
CA GLU A 250 -14.37 15.38 -14.07
C GLU A 250 -15.49 16.07 -13.29
N LEU A 251 -16.08 15.36 -12.34
CA LEU A 251 -17.26 15.88 -11.66
C LEU A 251 -16.76 16.95 -10.69
N GLU A 252 -16.91 18.22 -11.10
CA GLU A 252 -16.60 19.46 -10.35
C GLU A 252 -17.14 19.47 -8.89
N ALA A 253 -18.01 18.53 -8.54
CA ALA A 253 -18.62 18.34 -7.22
C ALA A 253 -18.04 17.20 -6.37
N PHE A 254 -17.12 16.37 -6.88
CA PHE A 254 -16.50 15.27 -6.11
C PHE A 254 -15.21 15.68 -5.37
N ASP A 255 -14.68 16.87 -5.65
CA ASP A 255 -13.69 17.55 -4.79
C ASP A 255 -14.32 18.16 -3.52
N ALA A 256 -15.64 18.33 -3.50
CA ALA A 256 -16.35 19.03 -2.42
C ALA A 256 -16.89 18.09 -1.31
N GLY A 257 -16.40 16.85 -1.21
CA GLY A 257 -16.96 15.82 -0.33
C GLY A 257 -15.95 14.79 0.22
N ASN A 258 -16.42 13.56 0.47
CA ASN A 258 -15.54 12.43 0.81
C ASN A 258 -14.58 12.19 -0.37
N GLU A 259 -13.35 12.65 -0.21
CA GLU A 259 -12.26 12.58 -1.16
C GLU A 259 -12.16 11.19 -1.82
N LEU A 260 -12.40 11.14 -3.13
CA LEU A 260 -12.36 9.93 -3.95
C LEU A 260 -11.00 9.74 -4.66
N GLU A 261 -10.00 10.51 -4.24
CA GLU A 261 -8.65 10.51 -4.81
C GLU A 261 -7.79 9.34 -4.35
N ARG A 262 -7.20 8.58 -5.28
CA ARG A 262 -6.52 7.31 -4.96
C ARG A 262 -5.19 7.02 -5.68
N GLY A 263 -4.62 7.95 -6.44
CA GLY A 263 -3.25 7.82 -6.98
C GLY A 263 -3.09 6.75 -8.07
N PHE A 264 -1.84 6.49 -8.48
CA PHE A 264 -1.51 5.55 -9.56
C PHE A 264 -1.47 4.10 -9.03
N SER A 265 -2.44 3.27 -9.40
CA SER A 265 -2.39 1.81 -9.20
C SER A 265 -1.53 1.15 -10.28
N TRP A 266 -0.82 0.06 -10.00
CA TRP A 266 -0.01 -0.63 -11.02
C TRP A 266 -0.83 -1.66 -11.80
N THR A 267 -1.65 -2.40 -11.06
CA THR A 267 -2.54 -3.43 -11.62
C THR A 267 -4.01 -3.02 -11.55
N GLY A 268 -4.37 -2.10 -10.66
CA GLY A 268 -5.77 -1.69 -10.47
C GLY A 268 -6.58 -2.76 -9.76
N HIS A 269 -5.92 -3.51 -8.87
CA HIS A 269 -6.48 -4.67 -8.17
C HIS A 269 -6.93 -4.34 -6.76
N HIS A 270 -6.24 -3.42 -6.11
CA HIS A 270 -6.50 -3.13 -4.71
C HIS A 270 -7.72 -2.22 -4.55
N LEU A 271 -8.77 -2.77 -3.92
CA LEU A 271 -9.96 -2.04 -3.50
C LEU A 271 -9.73 -1.36 -2.16
N VAL A 272 -10.09 -0.07 -2.08
CA VAL A 272 -9.93 0.75 -0.89
C VAL A 272 -10.92 0.32 0.20
N ASP A 273 -10.42 0.15 1.41
CA ASP A 273 -11.23 -0.25 2.56
C ASP A 273 -12.37 0.74 2.82
N GLY A 274 -13.59 0.21 2.91
CA GLY A 274 -14.79 1.01 3.13
C GLY A 274 -15.37 1.67 1.87
N ASN A 275 -14.70 1.57 0.71
CA ASN A 275 -15.27 2.02 -0.56
C ASN A 275 -14.96 1.04 -1.72
N PRO A 276 -15.85 0.07 -1.98
CA PRO A 276 -15.64 -0.95 -3.02
C PRO A 276 -15.67 -0.40 -4.45
N ASN A 277 -15.95 0.89 -4.63
CA ASN A 277 -15.92 1.54 -5.94
C ASN A 277 -14.57 2.19 -6.22
N CYS A 278 -13.68 2.24 -5.24
CA CYS A 278 -12.40 2.92 -5.35
C CYS A 278 -11.26 1.91 -5.43
N LEU A 279 -10.35 2.14 -6.38
CA LEU A 279 -9.10 1.40 -6.52
C LEU A 279 -7.95 2.34 -6.23
N GLY A 280 -6.89 1.86 -5.57
CA GLY A 280 -5.66 2.63 -5.36
C GLY A 280 -5.30 2.87 -3.88
N SER A 281 -5.09 4.11 -3.47
CA SER A 281 -4.39 4.44 -2.23
C SER A 281 -5.31 4.43 -1.01
N GLU A 282 -4.84 3.82 0.08
CA GLU A 282 -5.49 3.85 1.40
C GLU A 282 -5.23 5.18 2.14
N TRP A 283 -4.48 6.09 1.52
CA TRP A 283 -4.16 7.41 2.03
C TRP A 283 -5.03 8.47 1.35
N SER A 284 -5.96 9.01 2.13
CA SER A 284 -6.62 10.28 1.82
C SER A 284 -5.68 11.46 2.12
N ILE A 285 -5.93 12.61 1.48
CA ILE A 285 -5.35 13.90 1.84
C ILE A 285 -5.51 14.15 3.33
N GLU A 286 -6.71 13.95 3.88
CA GLU A 286 -6.94 14.18 5.31
C GLU A 286 -5.97 13.35 6.19
N ARG A 287 -5.70 12.10 5.79
CA ARG A 287 -4.78 11.21 6.50
C ARG A 287 -3.32 11.63 6.33
N VAL A 288 -2.93 12.10 5.14
CA VAL A 288 -1.60 12.65 4.89
C VAL A 288 -1.39 13.92 5.71
N GLU A 289 -2.32 14.86 5.65
CA GLU A 289 -2.32 16.06 6.49
C GLU A 289 -2.31 15.69 7.97
N ALA A 290 -2.99 14.61 8.37
CA ALA A 290 -2.94 14.11 9.74
C ALA A 290 -1.54 13.78 10.18
N LEU A 291 -0.88 12.99 9.36
CA LEU A 291 0.45 12.50 9.61
C LEU A 291 1.45 13.67 9.69
N MET A 292 1.35 14.61 8.75
CA MET A 292 2.26 15.76 8.66
C MET A 292 2.05 16.78 9.78
N ASN A 293 0.85 16.87 10.34
CA ASN A 293 0.54 17.78 11.44
C ASN A 293 0.68 17.15 12.85
N LEU A 294 1.12 15.89 12.96
CA LEU A 294 1.25 15.20 14.26
C LEU A 294 2.19 15.98 15.21
N PRO A 295 1.82 16.12 16.50
CA PRO A 295 2.64 16.82 17.49
C PRO A 295 4.05 16.22 17.66
N ALA A 296 4.21 14.91 17.43
CA ALA A 296 5.46 14.18 17.63
C ALA A 296 6.59 14.55 16.65
N PHE A 297 6.30 15.32 15.58
CA PHE A 297 7.35 15.90 14.74
C PHE A 297 8.11 17.05 15.41
N LEU A 298 7.62 17.55 16.55
CA LEU A 298 8.22 18.64 17.31
C LEU A 298 8.53 18.14 18.73
N ASN A 299 9.66 17.44 18.86
CA ASN A 299 10.11 16.82 20.11
C ASN A 299 10.70 17.83 21.09
N ASP A 300 9.97 18.89 21.45
CA ASP A 300 10.29 19.66 22.64
C ASP A 300 9.02 20.16 23.35
N PRO A 301 8.51 19.41 24.36
CA PRO A 301 7.36 19.82 25.16
C PRO A 301 7.66 21.05 26.05
N ASP A 302 8.94 21.44 26.20
CA ASP A 302 9.38 22.60 26.98
C ASP A 302 9.75 23.80 26.08
N ALA A 303 9.67 23.66 24.76
CA ALA A 303 9.79 24.79 23.85
C ALA A 303 8.54 25.67 23.97
N VAL A 304 8.53 26.58 24.92
CA VAL A 304 7.51 27.64 25.11
C VAL A 304 7.37 28.55 23.87
N VAL A 305 8.11 28.27 22.80
CA VAL A 305 8.01 28.90 21.48
C VAL A 305 7.63 27.86 20.41
N LEU A 306 6.55 27.09 20.63
CA LEU A 306 6.03 26.10 19.69
C LEU A 306 5.61 26.67 18.33
N GLY A 307 5.29 27.97 18.25
CA GLY A 307 4.94 28.63 16.99
C GLY A 307 6.11 28.73 16.00
N ASP A 308 7.35 28.71 16.49
CA ASP A 308 8.53 29.13 15.71
C ASP A 308 9.25 27.95 15.01
N GLN A 309 8.94 26.69 15.33
CA GLN A 309 9.62 25.56 14.69
C GLN A 309 8.92 25.04 13.42
N ARG A 310 7.59 25.17 13.33
CA ARG A 310 6.83 24.72 12.15
C ARG A 310 7.00 25.61 10.93
N GLN A 311 7.35 26.88 11.11
CA GLN A 311 7.70 27.79 10.01
C GLN A 311 8.96 27.33 9.25
N PHE A 312 9.78 26.46 9.86
CA PHE A 312 10.96 25.91 9.19
C PHE A 312 10.66 24.62 8.42
N VAL A 313 9.42 24.12 8.44
CA VAL A 313 9.02 23.05 7.53
C VAL A 313 8.81 23.71 6.17
N PRO A 314 9.75 23.53 5.21
CA PRO A 314 9.60 24.13 3.91
C PRO A 314 8.40 23.51 3.19
N ASN A 315 7.85 24.26 2.24
CA ASN A 315 7.03 23.65 1.20
C ASN A 315 7.85 22.52 0.57
N GLN A 316 7.25 21.35 0.46
CA GLN A 316 7.96 20.19 -0.06
C GLN A 316 6.98 19.24 -0.72
N GLY A 317 7.46 18.54 -1.72
CA GLY A 317 6.78 17.37 -2.21
C GLY A 317 6.96 16.17 -1.31
N MET A 318 6.10 15.18 -1.48
CA MET A 318 6.25 13.87 -0.88
C MET A 318 5.80 12.82 -1.89
N VAL A 319 6.62 11.79 -2.11
CA VAL A 319 6.20 10.58 -2.81
C VAL A 319 5.83 9.54 -1.77
N LEU A 320 4.65 8.95 -1.93
CA LEU A 320 4.10 7.87 -1.12
C LEU A 320 3.94 6.65 -2.02
N VAL A 321 4.49 5.53 -1.58
CA VAL A 321 4.43 4.27 -2.29
C VAL A 321 3.85 3.22 -1.36
N GLU A 322 2.81 2.56 -1.80
CA GLU A 322 2.11 1.48 -1.12
C GLU A 322 2.26 0.19 -1.92
N MET A 323 2.31 -0.93 -1.21
CA MET A 323 2.29 -2.25 -1.83
C MET A 323 1.29 -3.12 -1.09
N PHE A 324 0.39 -3.70 -1.87
CA PHE A 324 -0.56 -4.70 -1.44
C PHE A 324 -0.13 -6.02 -2.03
N TRP A 325 0.07 -7.03 -1.19
CA TRP A 325 0.58 -8.32 -1.62
C TRP A 325 -0.12 -9.47 -0.90
N ARG A 326 -0.53 -10.47 -1.67
CA ARG A 326 -1.20 -11.67 -1.15
C ARG A 326 -0.20 -12.61 -0.51
N HIS A 327 -0.32 -12.79 0.81
CA HIS A 327 0.48 -13.77 1.52
C HIS A 327 -0.07 -15.19 1.34
N GLU A 328 0.74 -16.05 0.73
CA GLU A 328 0.50 -17.50 0.71
C GLU A 328 1.16 -18.19 1.92
N LEU A 329 0.36 -18.96 2.65
CA LEU A 329 0.87 -19.80 3.73
C LEU A 329 1.82 -20.87 3.18
N LEU A 330 2.95 -21.04 3.85
CA LEU A 330 3.99 -21.99 3.46
C LEU A 330 3.50 -23.44 3.62
N LEU A 331 2.85 -23.75 4.75
CA LEU A 331 2.52 -25.14 5.09
C LEU A 331 1.16 -25.61 4.53
N LYS A 332 0.28 -24.70 4.08
CA LYS A 332 -1.07 -24.98 3.54
C LYS A 332 -1.85 -26.06 4.33
N ILE A 333 -1.69 -26.11 5.66
CA ILE A 333 -2.27 -27.15 6.51
C ILE A 333 -3.77 -26.85 6.72
N PRO A 334 -4.69 -27.71 6.26
CA PRO A 334 -6.13 -27.44 6.33
C PRO A 334 -6.66 -27.36 7.77
N VAL A 335 -6.00 -28.00 8.73
CA VAL A 335 -6.37 -27.96 10.16
C VAL A 335 -6.11 -26.59 10.79
N LEU A 336 -5.16 -25.82 10.25
CA LEU A 336 -4.87 -24.46 10.73
C LEU A 336 -5.61 -23.39 9.92
N SER A 337 -6.25 -23.78 8.80
CA SER A 337 -7.09 -22.89 7.97
C SER A 337 -8.09 -22.10 8.79
N PRO A 338 -8.89 -22.68 9.72
CA PRO A 338 -9.93 -21.92 10.40
C PRO A 338 -9.40 -20.80 11.30
N VAL A 339 -8.19 -20.95 11.84
CA VAL A 339 -7.56 -19.90 12.68
C VAL A 339 -7.04 -18.77 11.79
N MET A 340 -6.57 -19.10 10.58
CA MET A 340 -6.12 -18.10 9.62
C MET A 340 -7.29 -17.47 8.86
N ASP A 341 -8.40 -18.17 8.66
CA ASP A 341 -9.64 -17.64 8.09
C ASP A 341 -10.26 -16.57 9.00
N VAL A 342 -10.00 -16.62 10.32
CA VAL A 342 -10.34 -15.52 11.27
C VAL A 342 -9.51 -14.26 11.00
N LEU A 343 -8.29 -14.39 10.46
CA LEU A 343 -7.51 -13.26 9.97
C LEU A 343 -7.99 -12.77 8.59
N GLY A 344 -9.05 -13.37 8.07
CA GLY A 344 -9.64 -13.08 6.77
C GLY A 344 -9.36 -14.19 5.77
N PRO A 345 -10.27 -14.46 4.82
CA PRO A 345 -10.08 -15.47 3.77
C PRO A 345 -8.88 -15.16 2.84
N ARG A 346 -8.27 -13.99 2.98
CA ARG A 346 -7.07 -13.54 2.27
C ARG A 346 -6.21 -12.69 3.19
N SER A 347 -5.05 -13.19 3.59
CA SER A 347 -4.06 -12.41 4.31
C SER A 347 -3.33 -11.49 3.34
N THR A 348 -3.87 -10.28 3.13
CA THR A 348 -3.18 -9.22 2.40
C THR A 348 -2.18 -8.55 3.32
N ILE A 349 -0.93 -8.45 2.88
CA ILE A 349 0.06 -7.58 3.51
C ILE A 349 0.00 -6.23 2.83
N SER A 350 -0.28 -5.18 3.60
CA SER A 350 -0.15 -3.80 3.16
C SER A 350 1.06 -3.17 3.85
N VAL A 351 1.94 -2.58 3.05
CA VAL A 351 3.09 -1.79 3.51
C VAL A 351 3.18 -0.51 2.71
N TRP A 352 3.79 0.52 3.29
CA TRP A 352 3.98 1.79 2.62
C TRP A 352 5.26 2.48 3.07
N ALA A 353 5.77 3.36 2.21
CA ALA A 353 6.88 4.24 2.51
C ALA A 353 6.64 5.61 1.88
N ALA A 354 7.05 6.67 2.59
CA ALA A 354 6.98 8.03 2.11
C ALA A 354 8.35 8.70 2.19
N PHE A 355 8.72 9.46 1.16
CA PHE A 355 9.98 10.20 1.09
C PHE A 355 9.74 11.60 0.51
N PRO A 356 10.56 12.60 0.88
CA PRO A 356 10.42 13.96 0.34
C PRO A 356 10.75 14.01 -1.15
N LEU A 357 9.85 14.57 -1.94
CA LEU A 357 9.98 14.74 -3.38
C LEU A 357 10.31 16.20 -3.67
N GLN A 358 11.46 16.48 -4.27
CA GLN A 358 11.92 17.87 -4.46
C GLN A 358 11.25 18.58 -5.63
N SER A 359 10.73 17.83 -6.60
CA SER A 359 10.17 18.40 -7.82
C SER A 359 8.80 19.02 -7.61
N THR A 360 7.96 18.43 -6.77
CA THR A 360 6.62 18.95 -6.47
C THR A 360 6.66 19.93 -5.29
N GLU A 361 7.54 20.93 -5.36
CA GLU A 361 7.50 22.02 -4.38
C GLU A 361 6.35 22.97 -4.75
N PRO A 362 5.30 23.09 -3.91
CA PRO A 362 4.22 23.99 -4.24
C PRO A 362 4.65 25.45 -4.11
N ASN A 363 4.27 26.24 -5.10
CA ASN A 363 4.31 27.69 -5.04
C ASN A 363 2.87 28.21 -5.00
N ILE A 364 2.37 28.48 -3.80
CA ILE A 364 1.04 29.10 -3.63
C ILE A 364 1.21 30.60 -3.82
N THR A 365 0.59 31.13 -4.88
CA THR A 365 0.38 32.56 -5.06
C THR A 365 -1.08 32.88 -4.77
N PHE A 366 -1.34 33.59 -3.68
CA PHE A 366 -2.66 34.16 -3.40
C PHE A 366 -2.83 35.42 -4.26
N ASP A 367 -3.48 35.29 -5.42
CA ASP A 367 -3.80 36.41 -6.32
C ASP A 367 -5.00 37.25 -5.87
#